data_AF-A0A127PDI2-F1
#
_entry.id   AF-A0A127PDI2-F1
#
_cell.length_a   1.000
_cell.length_b   1.000
_cell.length_c   1.000
_cell.angle_alpha   90.00
_cell.angle_beta   90.00
_cell.angle_gamma   90.00
#
_symmetry.space_group_name_H-M   'P 1'
#
loop_
_entity.id
_entity.type
_entity.pdbx_description
1 polymer ?
#
loop_
_entity_poly.entity_id
_entity_poly.type
_entity_poly.pdbx_seq_one_letter_code
_entity_poly.pdbx_strand_id
1 'polypeptide(L)'
;MESDISGAAPDLQALRGLLEPGSAVAALLSAPDLANRLRPIFTTQFKRTIWLLRSQAGDEVELALDQGEILHGDKSIAISEIELELKSGAAASLFELALALQQTLPLRAANASKAERGYSMHAPQAPAVVKAQPVELAPGLTLEQGFQALLGNCLAQMQGNEDGVVHGADPENLHQMRVGLRRLRAALGLFKKVIPTPPEITERLDWLAATLGPARDWEVLAVATLDDVVRRCPDQRQLENLRQLTASEAGRRRHAVAAAVNSRAYTRLLLLLGSWIEGRRWREELDAAQVTALSAPLKKFAVKKLAGLQKKLLKRGSRIGQHDAAKRHMVRIAAKKARYASEFFASYFPPKRGHAYVAALSDLQDGLGAANDRSVAAQLLLQVAGQHPELAQSCGLAVKLLASGKKHNKSKIGRLWRKFAGLKPPSQPH
;
A
#
# COMPACT_ATOMS: atom_id res chain seq x y z
N MET A 1 6.41 29.62 3.01
CA MET A 1 6.80 30.98 3.41
C MET A 1 8.04 31.32 2.62
N GLU A 2 8.09 32.53 2.08
CA GLU A 2 9.16 32.99 1.20
C GLU A 2 9.57 34.39 1.67
N SER A 3 10.85 34.74 1.48
CA SER A 3 11.41 36.05 1.80
C SER A 3 12.36 36.45 0.69
N ASP A 4 12.32 37.72 0.30
CA ASP A 4 13.35 38.31 -0.52
C ASP A 4 14.68 38.33 0.24
N ILE A 5 15.78 38.16 -0.51
CA ILE A 5 17.14 38.22 0.00
C ILE A 5 17.97 39.17 -0.89
N SER A 6 18.91 39.88 -0.30
CA SER A 6 19.72 40.89 -1.00
C SER A 6 20.92 40.32 -1.76
N GLY A 7 21.19 39.01 -1.66
CA GLY A 7 22.32 38.36 -2.31
C GLY A 7 22.23 36.83 -2.33
N ALA A 8 23.31 36.16 -2.73
CA ALA A 8 23.36 34.69 -2.91
C ALA A 8 23.60 33.90 -1.60
N ALA A 9 23.53 34.54 -0.44
CA ALA A 9 23.70 33.91 0.86
C ALA A 9 22.34 33.80 1.59
N PRO A 10 22.09 32.69 2.33
CA PRO A 10 20.85 32.54 3.06
C PRO A 10 20.77 33.50 4.25
N ASP A 11 19.65 34.22 4.38
CA ASP A 11 19.34 35.03 5.56
C ASP A 11 18.54 34.20 6.58
N LEU A 12 19.25 33.54 7.50
CA LEU A 12 18.63 32.69 8.51
C LEU A 12 17.84 33.47 9.56
N GLN A 13 18.15 34.77 9.74
CA GLN A 13 17.43 35.61 10.70
C GLN A 13 16.07 36.03 10.13
N ALA A 14 16.04 36.48 8.88
CA ALA A 14 14.79 36.77 8.17
C ALA A 14 13.90 35.52 8.12
N LEU A 15 14.46 34.37 7.76
CA LEU A 15 13.72 33.11 7.73
C LEU A 15 13.18 32.71 9.11
N ARG A 16 13.95 32.92 10.19
CA ARG A 16 13.46 32.65 11.55
C ARG A 16 12.31 33.58 11.95
N GLY A 17 12.36 34.86 11.56
CA GLY A 17 11.31 35.83 11.85
C GLY A 17 9.94 35.45 11.27
N LEU A 18 9.91 34.60 10.24
CA LEU A 18 8.69 34.08 9.64
C LEU A 18 8.12 32.85 10.38
N LEU A 19 8.92 32.15 11.18
CA LEU A 19 8.52 30.89 11.82
C LEU A 19 7.82 31.13 13.15
N GLU A 20 6.91 30.21 13.51
CA GLU A 20 6.32 30.19 14.85
C GLU A 20 7.43 30.07 15.93
N PRO A 21 7.44 30.98 16.93
CA PRO A 21 8.39 30.92 18.03
C PRO A 21 8.33 29.57 18.75
N GLY A 22 9.51 28.95 18.99
CA GLY A 22 9.61 27.66 19.67
C GLY A 22 9.37 26.42 18.78
N SER A 23 9.09 26.59 17.48
CA SER A 23 9.04 25.47 16.54
C SER A 23 10.40 24.76 16.43
N ALA A 24 10.38 23.45 16.14
CA ALA A 24 11.60 22.65 15.98
C ALA A 24 12.53 23.21 14.87
N VAL A 25 11.94 23.78 13.82
CA VAL A 25 12.68 24.42 12.72
C VAL A 25 13.32 25.73 13.19
N ALA A 26 12.60 26.56 13.96
CA ALA A 26 13.18 27.78 14.52
C ALA A 26 14.35 27.45 15.48
N ALA A 27 14.24 26.36 16.26
CA ALA A 27 15.31 25.88 17.12
C ALA A 27 16.52 25.39 16.31
N LEU A 28 16.31 24.65 15.22
CA LEU A 28 17.37 24.23 14.30
C LEU A 28 18.10 25.44 13.70
N LEU A 29 17.34 26.43 13.20
CA LEU A 29 17.91 27.68 12.67
C LEU A 29 18.63 28.52 13.73
N SER A 30 18.48 28.19 15.02
CA SER A 30 19.16 28.80 16.17
C SER A 30 20.46 28.12 16.56
N ALA A 31 20.84 27.04 15.88
CA ALA A 31 22.10 26.39 16.15
C ALA A 31 23.27 27.37 15.93
N PRO A 32 24.23 27.46 16.89
CA PRO A 32 25.41 28.29 16.74
C PRO A 32 26.15 28.02 15.43
N ASP A 33 26.64 29.08 14.81
CA ASP A 33 27.40 29.05 13.56
C ASP A 33 26.74 28.27 12.41
N LEU A 34 25.41 28.11 12.41
CA LEU A 34 24.73 27.33 11.38
C LEU A 34 25.03 27.89 9.98
N ALA A 35 24.94 29.21 9.81
CA ALA A 35 25.24 29.87 8.53
C ALA A 35 26.63 29.50 7.98
N ASN A 36 27.64 29.47 8.85
CA ASN A 36 29.02 29.13 8.48
C ASN A 36 29.21 27.63 8.17
N ARG A 37 28.28 26.79 8.64
CA ARG A 37 28.29 25.34 8.41
C ARG A 37 27.46 24.92 7.18
N LEU A 38 26.64 25.80 6.63
CA LEU A 38 25.88 25.53 5.42
C LEU A 38 26.82 25.43 4.23
N ARG A 39 26.61 24.39 3.41
CA ARG A 39 27.35 24.16 2.17
C ARG A 39 26.35 23.83 1.07
N PRO A 40 26.54 24.29 -0.18
CA PRO A 40 25.76 23.82 -1.30
C PRO A 40 25.92 22.31 -1.43
N ILE A 41 24.81 21.57 -1.37
CA ILE A 41 24.82 20.11 -1.51
C ILE A 41 24.52 19.72 -2.96
N PHE A 42 23.53 20.36 -3.58
CA PHE A 42 23.18 20.18 -4.99
C PHE A 42 22.59 21.49 -5.53
N THR A 43 22.44 21.59 -6.85
CA THR A 43 21.81 22.73 -7.52
C THR A 43 20.72 22.24 -8.45
N THR A 44 19.58 22.92 -8.50
CA THR A 44 18.53 22.67 -9.51
C THR A 44 18.54 23.83 -10.49
N GLN A 45 18.85 23.55 -11.77
CA GLN A 45 18.90 24.55 -12.82
C GLN A 45 17.95 24.15 -13.94
N PHE A 46 16.89 24.93 -14.15
CA PHE A 46 15.88 24.63 -15.15
C PHE A 46 15.17 25.87 -15.65
N LYS A 47 14.61 25.77 -16.86
CA LYS A 47 13.66 26.72 -17.41
C LYS A 47 12.26 26.32 -16.97
N ARG A 48 11.56 27.25 -16.30
CA ARG A 48 10.15 27.12 -15.92
C ARG A 48 9.28 27.91 -16.89
N THR A 49 8.27 27.26 -17.47
CA THR A 49 7.21 27.94 -18.24
C THR A 49 5.90 27.78 -17.49
N ILE A 50 5.19 28.89 -17.27
CA ILE A 50 4.01 28.93 -16.40
C ILE A 50 2.78 29.30 -17.23
N TRP A 51 1.69 28.57 -17.01
CA TRP A 51 0.35 28.91 -17.48
C TRP A 51 -0.61 28.96 -16.29
N LEU A 52 -1.36 30.05 -16.17
CA LEU A 52 -2.47 30.15 -15.23
C LEU A 52 -3.74 29.70 -15.93
N LEU A 53 -4.30 28.60 -15.47
CA LEU A 53 -5.49 27.97 -16.04
C LEU A 53 -6.66 28.17 -15.10
N ARG A 54 -7.84 28.41 -15.67
CA ARG A 54 -9.10 28.51 -14.91
C ARG A 54 -10.08 27.44 -15.37
N SER A 55 -10.62 26.66 -14.44
CA SER A 55 -11.66 25.66 -14.72
C SER A 55 -13.00 26.34 -15.03
N GLN A 56 -13.95 25.59 -15.60
CA GLN A 56 -15.31 26.09 -15.79
C GLN A 56 -16.02 26.41 -14.47
N ALA A 57 -15.64 25.72 -13.39
CA ALA A 57 -16.14 25.97 -12.04
C ALA A 57 -15.45 27.17 -11.36
N GLY A 58 -14.44 27.78 -11.99
CA GLY A 58 -13.71 28.93 -11.48
C GLY A 58 -12.47 28.59 -10.65
N ASP A 59 -12.08 27.32 -10.53
CA ASP A 59 -10.84 26.94 -9.85
C ASP A 59 -9.64 27.43 -10.64
N GLU A 60 -8.59 27.84 -9.95
CA GLU A 60 -7.36 28.36 -10.55
C GLU A 60 -6.19 27.40 -10.30
N VAL A 61 -5.60 26.93 -11.39
CA VAL A 61 -4.47 26.01 -11.36
C VAL A 61 -3.31 26.62 -12.13
N GLU A 62 -2.16 26.71 -11.48
CA GLU A 62 -0.90 26.99 -12.14
C GLU A 62 -0.33 25.69 -12.71
N LEU A 63 -0.12 25.66 -14.02
CA LEU A 63 0.63 24.61 -14.69
C LEU A 63 2.04 25.12 -14.94
N ALA A 64 3.04 24.47 -14.36
CA ALA A 64 4.45 24.75 -14.61
C ALA A 64 5.10 23.60 -15.37
N LEU A 65 5.74 23.89 -16.50
CA LEU A 65 6.64 22.97 -17.21
C LEU A 65 8.07 23.31 -16.85
N ASP A 66 8.76 22.37 -16.23
CA ASP A 66 10.17 22.50 -15.87
C ASP A 66 11.05 21.61 -16.75
N GLN A 67 12.05 22.21 -17.36
CA GLN A 67 13.03 21.53 -18.21
C GLN A 67 14.45 21.97 -17.85
N GLY A 68 15.30 21.02 -17.45
CA GLY A 68 16.67 21.30 -17.01
C GLY A 68 17.29 20.12 -16.28
N GLU A 69 18.00 20.37 -15.18
CA GLU A 69 18.73 19.35 -14.46
C GLU A 69 18.95 19.65 -12.97
N ILE A 70 19.22 18.57 -12.21
CA ILE A 70 19.71 18.58 -10.84
C ILE A 70 21.18 18.17 -10.87
N LEU A 71 22.05 19.02 -10.35
CA LEU A 71 23.50 18.89 -10.36
C LEU A 71 24.04 18.55 -8.97
N HIS A 72 24.90 17.53 -8.88
CA HIS A 72 25.65 17.20 -7.66
C HIS A 72 27.08 16.75 -8.04
N GLY A 73 28.05 17.65 -7.92
CA GLY A 73 29.40 17.42 -8.46
C GLY A 73 29.34 17.15 -9.96
N ASP A 74 29.95 16.05 -10.40
CA ASP A 74 29.95 15.63 -11.82
C ASP A 74 28.70 14.83 -12.23
N LYS A 75 27.74 14.64 -11.31
CA LYS A 75 26.50 13.90 -11.58
C LYS A 75 25.37 14.86 -11.92
N SER A 76 24.53 14.46 -12.87
CA SER A 76 23.32 15.18 -13.26
C SER A 76 22.11 14.24 -13.34
N ILE A 77 20.92 14.74 -12.98
CA ILE A 77 19.62 14.12 -13.24
C ILE A 77 18.76 15.11 -14.02
N ALA A 78 18.27 14.71 -15.19
CA ALA A 78 17.38 15.55 -15.98
C ALA A 78 16.04 15.86 -15.27
N ILE A 79 15.58 17.10 -15.42
CA ILE A 79 14.27 17.59 -15.04
C ILE A 79 13.46 17.73 -16.34
N SER A 80 12.32 17.06 -16.40
CA SER A 80 11.34 17.18 -17.48
C SER A 80 9.99 16.80 -16.90
N GLU A 81 9.34 17.76 -16.25
CA GLU A 81 8.14 17.52 -15.44
C GLU A 81 7.12 18.64 -15.56
N ILE A 82 5.86 18.27 -15.32
CA ILE A 82 4.75 19.20 -15.18
C ILE A 82 4.36 19.21 -13.71
N GLU A 83 4.30 20.39 -13.11
CA GLU A 83 3.73 20.63 -11.80
C GLU A 83 2.37 21.30 -11.95
N LEU A 84 1.39 20.84 -11.18
CA LEU A 84 0.06 21.43 -11.09
C LEU A 84 -0.12 21.94 -9.66
N GLU A 85 -0.19 23.25 -9.49
CA GLU A 85 -0.38 23.90 -8.19
C GLU A 85 -1.76 24.55 -8.13
N LEU A 86 -2.54 24.22 -7.10
CA LEU A 86 -3.84 24.82 -6.87
C LEU A 86 -3.65 26.20 -6.24
N LYS A 87 -4.05 27.26 -6.95
CA LYS A 87 -4.02 28.64 -6.42
C LYS A 87 -5.30 28.94 -5.65
N SER A 88 -6.45 28.50 -6.17
CA SER A 88 -7.74 28.60 -5.51
C SER A 88 -8.72 27.53 -6.04
N GLY A 89 -9.70 27.13 -5.23
CA GLY A 89 -10.74 26.17 -5.64
C GLY A 89 -10.59 24.77 -5.04
N ALA A 90 -11.07 23.75 -5.75
CA ALA A 90 -11.08 22.36 -5.28
C ALA A 90 -9.85 21.55 -5.72
N ALA A 91 -9.28 20.75 -4.80
CA ALA A 91 -8.16 19.85 -5.11
C ALA A 91 -8.49 18.80 -6.20
N ALA A 92 -9.77 18.45 -6.36
CA ALA A 92 -10.24 17.56 -7.42
C ALA A 92 -9.84 18.03 -8.83
N SER A 93 -9.79 19.35 -9.05
CA SER A 93 -9.50 19.97 -10.33
C SER A 93 -8.06 19.70 -10.80
N LEU A 94 -7.12 19.50 -9.86
CA LEU A 94 -5.74 19.06 -10.18
C LEU A 94 -5.74 17.67 -10.83
N PHE A 95 -6.52 16.74 -10.28
CA PHE A 95 -6.60 15.38 -10.79
C PHE A 95 -7.32 15.31 -12.14
N GLU A 96 -8.36 16.11 -12.33
CA GLU A 96 -9.09 16.20 -13.60
C GLU A 96 -8.21 16.76 -14.71
N LEU A 97 -7.48 17.84 -14.44
CA LEU A 97 -6.51 18.39 -15.38
C LEU A 97 -5.41 17.37 -15.69
N ALA A 98 -4.87 16.68 -14.67
CA ALA A 98 -3.87 15.64 -14.88
C ALA A 98 -4.41 14.48 -15.73
N LEU A 99 -5.65 14.05 -15.52
CA LEU A 99 -6.32 13.01 -16.32
C LEU A 99 -6.50 13.47 -17.78
N ALA A 100 -6.85 14.74 -18.00
CA ALA A 100 -6.98 15.32 -19.35
C ALA A 100 -5.62 15.38 -20.07
N LEU A 101 -4.58 15.89 -19.40
CA LEU A 101 -3.22 15.94 -19.96
C LEU A 101 -2.70 14.54 -20.29
N GLN A 102 -2.99 13.55 -19.44
CA GLN A 102 -2.58 12.17 -19.65
C GLN A 102 -3.27 11.53 -20.86
N GLN A 103 -4.27 12.14 -21.50
CA GLN A 103 -4.87 11.58 -22.73
C GLN A 103 -3.89 11.66 -23.91
N THR A 104 -3.15 12.76 -24.01
CA THR A 104 -2.25 13.07 -25.13
C THR A 104 -0.77 12.96 -24.75
N LEU A 105 -0.42 13.17 -23.48
CA LEU A 105 0.95 13.18 -22.99
C LEU A 105 1.31 11.89 -22.22
N PRO A 106 2.53 11.35 -22.36
CA PRO A 106 2.99 10.15 -21.64
C PRO A 106 3.40 10.47 -20.20
N LEU A 107 2.48 11.04 -19.42
CA LEU A 107 2.75 11.49 -18.05
C LEU A 107 2.69 10.33 -17.04
N ARG A 108 3.64 10.38 -16.10
CA ARG A 108 3.66 9.55 -14.89
C ARG A 108 3.60 10.44 -13.65
N ALA A 109 2.94 9.98 -12.59
CA ALA A 109 3.01 10.65 -11.30
C ALA A 109 4.42 10.49 -10.72
N ALA A 110 4.96 11.56 -10.16
CA ALA A 110 6.22 11.56 -9.44
C ALA A 110 5.94 11.96 -7.99
N ASN A 111 6.37 11.12 -7.04
CA ASN A 111 6.22 11.39 -5.61
C ASN A 111 7.47 12.05 -5.00
N ALA A 112 8.59 12.07 -5.73
CA ALA A 112 9.85 12.65 -5.28
C ALA A 112 10.02 14.08 -5.85
N SER A 113 10.13 15.05 -4.96
CA SER A 113 10.47 16.43 -5.27
C SER A 113 11.86 16.55 -5.90
N LYS A 114 12.16 17.70 -6.51
CA LYS A 114 13.52 18.02 -6.98
C LYS A 114 14.53 17.98 -5.83
N ALA A 115 14.14 18.45 -4.65
CA ALA A 115 14.97 18.43 -3.47
C ALA A 115 15.28 17.01 -2.99
N GLU A 116 14.27 16.13 -2.90
CA GLU A 116 14.49 14.72 -2.52
C GLU A 116 15.41 13.99 -3.52
N ARG A 117 15.25 14.26 -4.82
CA ARG A 117 16.19 13.76 -5.85
C ARG A 117 17.60 14.31 -5.68
N GLY A 118 17.75 15.60 -5.35
CA GLY A 118 19.06 16.19 -5.07
C GLY A 118 19.72 15.58 -3.82
N TYR A 119 18.96 15.40 -2.75
CA TYR A 119 19.44 14.74 -1.54
C TYR A 119 19.81 13.27 -1.78
N SER A 120 19.07 12.54 -2.62
CA SER A 120 19.40 11.15 -2.94
C SER A 120 20.68 11.02 -3.78
N MET A 121 21.05 12.05 -4.56
CA MET A 121 22.36 12.10 -5.23
C MET A 121 23.51 12.29 -4.24
N HIS A 122 23.30 13.11 -3.21
CA HIS A 122 24.31 13.41 -2.19
C HIS A 122 24.51 12.27 -1.20
N ALA A 123 23.41 11.75 -0.66
CA ALA A 123 23.39 10.71 0.35
C ALA A 123 22.35 9.64 -0.06
N PRO A 124 22.71 8.72 -0.97
CA PRO A 124 21.80 7.66 -1.39
C PRO A 124 21.34 6.83 -0.18
N GLN A 125 20.02 6.70 -0.02
CA GLN A 125 19.42 5.84 0.99
C GLN A 125 18.64 4.72 0.30
N ALA A 126 18.64 3.54 0.92
CA ALA A 126 17.76 2.48 0.48
C ALA A 126 16.30 2.94 0.66
N PRO A 127 15.40 2.65 -0.30
CA PRO A 127 14.00 2.98 -0.17
C PRO A 127 13.41 2.41 1.12
N ALA A 128 12.64 3.24 1.85
CA ALA A 128 12.04 2.82 3.10
C ALA A 128 10.93 1.79 2.88
N VAL A 129 10.78 0.87 3.83
CA VAL A 129 9.61 -0.02 3.90
C VAL A 129 8.51 0.66 4.71
N VAL A 130 7.40 0.98 4.05
CA VAL A 130 6.26 1.64 4.71
C VAL A 130 5.22 0.61 5.14
N LYS A 131 5.02 0.46 6.45
CA LYS A 131 3.99 -0.45 7.01
C LYS A 131 2.67 0.29 7.21
N ALA A 132 1.59 -0.48 7.39
CA ALA A 132 0.29 0.05 7.78
C ALA A 132 0.40 0.81 9.12
N GLN A 133 0.03 2.09 9.11
CA GLN A 133 -0.08 2.89 10.34
C GLN A 133 -1.44 2.66 11.01
N PRO A 134 -1.52 2.71 12.35
CA PRO A 134 -2.80 2.75 13.06
C PRO A 134 -3.71 3.87 12.52
N VAL A 135 -5.01 3.61 12.46
CA VAL A 135 -5.99 4.61 12.03
C VAL A 135 -6.58 5.28 13.26
N GLU A 136 -6.19 6.52 13.48
CA GLU A 136 -6.78 7.38 14.51
C GLU A 136 -8.07 8.00 13.96
N LEU A 137 -9.21 7.60 14.53
CA LEU A 137 -10.53 8.08 14.12
C LEU A 137 -11.16 8.88 15.25
N ALA A 138 -11.47 10.15 14.99
CA ALA A 138 -12.17 10.97 15.95
C ALA A 138 -13.57 10.39 16.26
N PRO A 139 -14.09 10.53 17.51
CA PRO A 139 -15.38 9.96 17.90
C PRO A 139 -16.58 10.45 17.07
N GLY A 140 -16.50 11.69 16.56
CA GLY A 140 -17.59 12.38 15.85
C GLY A 140 -17.58 12.23 14.33
N LEU A 141 -16.68 11.43 13.74
CA LEU A 141 -16.61 11.31 12.28
C LEU A 141 -17.90 10.75 11.68
N THR A 142 -18.30 11.36 10.56
CA THR A 142 -19.34 10.81 9.70
C THR A 142 -18.84 9.60 8.91
N LEU A 143 -19.76 8.86 8.30
CA LEU A 143 -19.44 7.74 7.43
C LEU A 143 -18.52 8.15 6.28
N GLU A 144 -18.77 9.31 5.68
CA GLU A 144 -17.94 9.85 4.61
C GLU A 144 -16.53 10.22 5.07
N GLN A 145 -16.41 10.99 6.16
CA GLN A 145 -15.09 11.41 6.65
C GLN A 145 -14.25 10.20 7.06
N GLY A 146 -14.89 9.21 7.69
CA GLY A 146 -14.28 7.92 8.00
C GLY A 146 -13.81 7.17 6.76
N PHE A 147 -14.62 7.16 5.70
CA PHE A 147 -14.26 6.53 4.43
C PHE A 147 -13.01 7.17 3.83
N GLN A 148 -12.97 8.51 3.72
CA GLN A 148 -11.81 9.25 3.21
C GLN A 148 -10.54 8.95 4.03
N ALA A 149 -10.62 9.01 5.36
CA ALA A 149 -9.48 8.74 6.24
C ALA A 149 -8.94 7.31 6.07
N LEU A 150 -9.83 6.32 5.92
CA LEU A 150 -9.43 4.92 5.70
C LEU A 150 -8.78 4.69 4.34
N LEU A 151 -9.32 5.30 3.28
CA LEU A 151 -8.69 5.22 1.95
C LEU A 151 -7.32 5.88 1.94
N GLY A 152 -7.20 7.09 2.51
CA GLY A 152 -5.93 7.81 2.63
C GLY A 152 -4.86 6.99 3.35
N ASN A 153 -5.19 6.35 4.48
CA ASN A 153 -4.25 5.47 5.19
C ASN A 153 -3.83 4.24 4.37
N CYS A 154 -4.74 3.64 3.59
CA CYS A 154 -4.40 2.51 2.73
C CYS A 154 -3.54 2.93 1.53
N LEU A 155 -3.83 4.08 0.93
CA LEU A 155 -3.08 4.65 -0.17
C LEU A 155 -1.67 5.03 0.28
N ALA A 156 -1.52 5.69 1.44
CA ALA A 156 -0.21 6.03 1.98
C ALA A 156 0.71 4.81 2.14
N GLN A 157 0.18 3.66 2.60
CA GLN A 157 0.96 2.42 2.66
C GLN A 157 1.31 1.90 1.26
N MET A 158 0.38 1.93 0.32
CA MET A 158 0.62 1.45 -1.04
C MET A 158 1.67 2.32 -1.74
N GLN A 159 1.48 3.65 -1.71
CA GLN A 159 2.34 4.62 -2.37
C GLN A 159 3.72 4.73 -1.72
N GLY A 160 3.78 4.66 -0.39
CA GLY A 160 5.05 4.69 0.35
C GLY A 160 5.98 3.51 0.08
N ASN A 161 5.53 2.48 -0.64
CA ASN A 161 6.38 1.36 -1.07
C ASN A 161 6.66 1.36 -2.59
N GLU A 162 6.14 2.32 -3.36
CA GLU A 162 6.37 2.39 -4.81
C GLU A 162 7.86 2.47 -5.13
N ASP A 163 8.59 3.38 -4.46
CA ASP A 163 10.01 3.59 -4.68
C ASP A 163 10.82 2.31 -4.42
N GLY A 164 10.55 1.61 -3.32
CA GLY A 164 11.21 0.34 -3.02
C GLY A 164 10.81 -0.83 -3.92
N VAL A 165 9.65 -0.77 -4.57
CA VAL A 165 9.24 -1.75 -5.58
C VAL A 165 9.92 -1.48 -6.92
N VAL A 166 10.05 -0.21 -7.30
CA VAL A 166 10.62 0.19 -8.60
C VAL A 166 12.15 0.18 -8.58
N HIS A 167 12.76 0.68 -7.51
CA HIS A 167 14.19 0.94 -7.40
C HIS A 167 14.88 0.11 -6.30
N GLY A 168 14.12 -0.50 -5.39
CA GLY A 168 14.65 -1.25 -4.25
C GLY A 168 14.77 -2.76 -4.46
N ALA A 169 15.59 -3.40 -3.62
CA ALA A 169 15.81 -4.84 -3.59
C ALA A 169 15.05 -5.57 -2.45
N ASP A 170 14.50 -4.84 -1.47
CA ASP A 170 13.86 -5.45 -0.32
C ASP A 170 12.50 -6.11 -0.72
N PRO A 171 12.33 -7.44 -0.52
CA PRO A 171 11.05 -8.13 -0.77
C PRO A 171 9.89 -7.61 0.10
N GLU A 172 10.19 -6.92 1.20
CA GLU A 172 9.18 -6.36 2.08
C GLU A 172 8.44 -5.16 1.46
N ASN A 173 9.06 -4.38 0.55
CA ASN A 173 8.35 -3.31 -0.16
C ASN A 173 7.19 -3.87 -1.01
N LEU A 174 7.47 -4.91 -1.82
CA LEU A 174 6.43 -5.60 -2.60
C LEU A 174 5.37 -6.21 -1.68
N HIS A 175 5.79 -6.80 -0.55
CA HIS A 175 4.87 -7.32 0.44
C HIS A 175 3.93 -6.25 0.97
N GLN A 176 4.47 -5.11 1.43
CA GLN A 176 3.71 -4.03 2.05
C GLN A 176 2.85 -3.27 1.05
N MET A 177 3.32 -3.03 -0.18
CA MET A 177 2.50 -2.46 -1.25
C MET A 177 1.25 -3.33 -1.52
N ARG A 178 1.45 -4.65 -1.64
CA ARG A 178 0.35 -5.61 -1.82
C ARG A 178 -0.57 -5.67 -0.59
N VAL A 179 -0.04 -5.53 0.62
CA VAL A 179 -0.85 -5.41 1.84
C VAL A 179 -1.71 -4.14 1.80
N GLY A 180 -1.12 -3.00 1.43
CA GLY A 180 -1.82 -1.72 1.24
C GLY A 180 -2.97 -1.83 0.24
N LEU A 181 -2.71 -2.38 -0.96
CA LEU A 181 -3.75 -2.61 -1.96
C LEU A 181 -4.88 -3.52 -1.45
N ARG A 182 -4.53 -4.58 -0.71
CA ARG A 182 -5.52 -5.49 -0.14
C ARG A 182 -6.36 -4.84 0.96
N ARG A 183 -5.76 -3.95 1.76
CA ARG A 183 -6.47 -3.12 2.76
C ARG A 183 -7.41 -2.14 2.05
N LEU A 184 -6.94 -1.46 1.00
CA LEU A 184 -7.73 -0.56 0.17
C LEU A 184 -8.98 -1.27 -0.38
N ARG A 185 -8.81 -2.42 -1.05
CA ARG A 185 -9.93 -3.23 -1.56
C ARG A 185 -10.86 -3.72 -0.45
N ALA A 186 -10.35 -3.99 0.75
CA ALA A 186 -11.17 -4.36 1.89
C ALA A 186 -12.01 -3.18 2.43
N ALA A 187 -11.43 -1.97 2.46
CA ALA A 187 -12.15 -0.74 2.82
C ALA A 187 -13.26 -0.45 1.80
N LEU A 188 -12.96 -0.47 0.50
CA LEU A 188 -13.98 -0.32 -0.56
C LEU A 188 -15.11 -1.35 -0.40
N GLY A 189 -14.76 -2.63 -0.20
CA GLY A 189 -15.74 -3.70 0.03
C GLY A 189 -16.57 -3.56 1.31
N LEU A 190 -16.07 -2.84 2.32
CA LEU A 190 -16.76 -2.58 3.59
C LEU A 190 -17.87 -1.53 3.41
N PHE A 191 -17.59 -0.50 2.61
CA PHE A 191 -18.47 0.65 2.35
C PHE A 191 -19.33 0.51 1.10
N LYS A 192 -19.10 -0.49 0.23
CA LYS A 192 -19.79 -0.71 -1.06
C LYS A 192 -21.32 -0.58 -1.13
N LYS A 193 -22.02 -0.68 0.00
CA LYS A 193 -23.49 -0.50 0.05
C LYS A 193 -23.90 0.97 0.11
N VAL A 194 -23.03 1.80 0.69
CA VAL A 194 -23.24 3.24 0.90
C VAL A 194 -22.46 4.02 -0.16
N ILE A 195 -21.23 3.60 -0.45
CA ILE A 195 -20.34 4.23 -1.42
C ILE A 195 -19.89 3.15 -2.41
N PRO A 196 -20.59 2.97 -3.55
CA PRO A 196 -20.16 2.04 -4.58
C PRO A 196 -18.89 2.56 -5.23
N THR A 197 -17.97 1.66 -5.58
CA THR A 197 -16.74 2.01 -6.28
C THR A 197 -17.00 1.98 -7.78
N PRO A 198 -16.58 3.01 -8.55
CA PRO A 198 -16.71 3.01 -9.99
C PRO A 198 -16.07 1.75 -10.63
N PRO A 199 -16.66 1.21 -11.72
CA PRO A 199 -16.13 0.03 -12.41
C PRO A 199 -14.68 0.22 -12.88
N GLU A 200 -14.33 1.37 -13.46
CA GLU A 200 -12.96 1.63 -13.95
C GLU A 200 -11.92 1.57 -12.82
N ILE A 201 -12.23 2.12 -11.63
CA ILE A 201 -11.35 2.03 -10.47
C ILE A 201 -11.23 0.57 -10.01
N THR A 202 -12.33 -0.17 -10.00
CA THR A 202 -12.33 -1.59 -9.60
C THR A 202 -11.48 -2.44 -10.52
N GLU A 203 -11.64 -2.29 -11.84
CA GLU A 203 -10.88 -3.00 -12.86
C GLU A 203 -9.37 -2.73 -12.75
N ARG A 204 -8.98 -1.48 -12.53
CA ARG A 204 -7.57 -1.10 -12.34
C ARG A 204 -6.97 -1.64 -11.04
N LEU A 205 -7.74 -1.65 -9.96
CA LEU A 205 -7.31 -2.27 -8.70
C LEU A 205 -7.17 -3.79 -8.85
N ASP A 206 -8.03 -4.42 -9.64
CA ASP A 206 -7.98 -5.85 -9.94
C ASP A 206 -6.78 -6.19 -10.84
N TRP A 207 -6.50 -5.38 -11.86
CA TRP A 207 -5.27 -5.46 -12.66
C TRP A 207 -4.02 -5.39 -11.78
N LEU A 208 -3.91 -4.35 -10.93
CA LEU A 208 -2.75 -4.18 -10.07
C LEU A 208 -2.60 -5.36 -9.09
N ALA A 209 -3.71 -5.88 -8.56
CA ALA A 209 -3.69 -7.05 -7.70
C ALA A 209 -3.24 -8.33 -8.45
N ALA A 210 -3.65 -8.49 -9.70
CA ALA A 210 -3.24 -9.58 -10.58
C ALA A 210 -1.76 -9.49 -10.98
N THR A 211 -1.16 -8.29 -10.96
CA THR A 211 0.27 -8.09 -11.17
C THR A 211 1.09 -8.36 -9.90
N LEU A 212 0.71 -7.78 -8.76
CA LEU A 212 1.44 -7.91 -7.49
C LEU A 212 1.35 -9.31 -6.87
N GLY A 213 0.22 -10.01 -7.08
CA GLY A 213 -0.06 -11.31 -6.48
C GLY A 213 0.96 -12.39 -6.88
N PRO A 214 1.06 -12.74 -8.17
CA PRO A 214 1.99 -13.76 -8.66
C PRO A 214 3.45 -13.44 -8.33
N ALA A 215 3.87 -12.19 -8.44
CA ALA A 215 5.23 -11.80 -8.07
C ALA A 215 5.55 -12.10 -6.60
N ARG A 216 4.59 -11.82 -5.69
CA ARG A 216 4.76 -12.16 -4.29
C ARG A 216 4.74 -13.67 -4.05
N ASP A 217 3.94 -14.41 -4.79
CA ASP A 217 3.89 -15.88 -4.66
C ASP A 217 5.23 -16.52 -5.06
N TRP A 218 5.89 -16.00 -6.11
CA TRP A 218 7.23 -16.40 -6.50
C TRP A 218 8.32 -15.99 -5.48
N GLU A 219 8.28 -14.77 -4.93
CA GLU A 219 9.22 -14.37 -3.86
C GLU A 219 9.08 -15.27 -2.62
N VAL A 220 7.86 -15.61 -2.22
CA VAL A 220 7.61 -16.51 -1.08
C VAL A 220 8.07 -17.93 -1.38
N LEU A 221 7.91 -18.41 -2.62
CA LEU A 221 8.46 -19.70 -3.03
C LEU A 221 9.99 -19.70 -2.92
N ALA A 222 10.64 -18.72 -3.55
CA ALA A 222 12.09 -18.66 -3.66
C ALA A 222 12.78 -18.48 -2.30
N VAL A 223 12.32 -17.54 -1.46
CA VAL A 223 13.04 -17.13 -0.24
C VAL A 223 12.52 -17.84 1.02
N ALA A 224 11.21 -17.97 1.19
CA ALA A 224 10.67 -18.52 2.44
C ALA A 224 10.47 -20.05 2.37
N THR A 225 9.99 -20.53 1.23
CA THR A 225 9.52 -21.92 1.10
C THR A 225 10.64 -22.86 0.68
N LEU A 226 11.38 -22.53 -0.38
CA LEU A 226 12.46 -23.39 -0.86
C LEU A 226 13.66 -23.41 0.10
N ASP A 227 13.99 -22.31 0.77
CA ASP A 227 15.05 -22.33 1.78
C ASP A 227 14.72 -23.26 2.97
N ASP A 228 13.45 -23.38 3.39
CA ASP A 228 13.04 -24.41 4.35
C ASP A 228 13.19 -25.82 3.79
N VAL A 229 12.79 -26.03 2.53
CA VAL A 229 12.88 -27.34 1.86
C VAL A 229 14.33 -27.78 1.70
N VAL A 230 15.22 -26.88 1.26
CA VAL A 230 16.66 -27.15 1.07
C VAL A 230 17.31 -27.51 2.41
N ARG A 231 17.01 -26.77 3.49
CA ARG A 231 17.52 -27.09 4.84
C ARG A 231 17.10 -28.48 5.34
N ARG A 232 15.95 -28.98 4.88
CA ARG A 232 15.42 -30.31 5.24
C ARG A 232 15.83 -31.41 4.27
N CYS A 233 16.53 -31.07 3.18
CA CYS A 233 16.97 -32.01 2.17
C CYS A 233 18.34 -32.60 2.54
N PRO A 234 18.50 -33.94 2.57
CA PRO A 234 19.79 -34.56 2.86
C PRO A 234 20.89 -34.24 1.83
N ASP A 235 20.52 -34.07 0.56
CA ASP A 235 21.42 -33.71 -0.53
C ASP A 235 20.95 -32.41 -1.19
N GLN A 236 21.46 -31.28 -0.69
CA GLN A 236 21.07 -29.95 -1.13
C GLN A 236 21.40 -29.68 -2.61
N ARG A 237 22.40 -30.38 -3.18
CA ARG A 237 22.81 -30.20 -4.58
C ARG A 237 21.69 -30.52 -5.56
N GLN A 238 20.78 -31.44 -5.18
CA GLN A 238 19.62 -31.81 -6.00
C GLN A 238 18.61 -30.68 -6.18
N LEU A 239 18.63 -29.67 -5.30
CA LEU A 239 17.67 -28.56 -5.32
C LEU A 239 18.30 -27.23 -5.75
N GLU A 240 19.61 -27.17 -5.95
CA GLU A 240 20.30 -25.90 -6.22
C GLU A 240 19.87 -25.28 -7.56
N ASN A 241 19.79 -26.06 -8.64
CA ASN A 241 19.31 -25.57 -9.93
C ASN A 241 17.86 -25.07 -9.85
N LEU A 242 17.01 -25.74 -9.06
CA LEU A 242 15.63 -25.30 -8.80
C LEU A 242 15.59 -23.99 -8.01
N ARG A 243 16.46 -23.83 -7.02
CA ARG A 243 16.59 -22.60 -6.22
C ARG A 243 17.02 -21.42 -7.09
N GLN A 244 18.01 -21.62 -7.96
CA GLN A 244 18.47 -20.58 -8.89
C GLN A 244 17.38 -20.19 -9.90
N LEU A 245 16.69 -21.17 -10.49
CA LEU A 245 15.60 -20.91 -11.43
C LEU A 245 14.45 -20.14 -10.77
N THR A 246 14.03 -20.55 -9.57
CA THR A 246 12.92 -19.90 -8.85
C THR A 246 13.29 -18.49 -8.38
N ALA A 247 14.55 -18.26 -7.97
CA ALA A 247 15.06 -16.92 -7.70
C ALA A 247 15.09 -16.03 -8.96
N SER A 248 15.51 -16.57 -10.10
CA SER A 248 15.47 -15.87 -11.39
C SER A 248 14.04 -15.50 -11.82
N GLU A 249 13.08 -16.42 -11.66
CA GLU A 249 11.66 -16.13 -11.94
C GLU A 249 11.09 -15.08 -10.98
N ALA A 250 11.41 -15.15 -9.69
CA ALA A 250 11.03 -14.11 -8.73
C ALA A 250 11.58 -12.73 -9.14
N GLY A 251 12.86 -12.67 -9.56
CA GLY A 251 13.48 -11.47 -10.10
C GLY A 251 12.76 -10.94 -11.34
N ARG A 252 12.46 -11.80 -12.32
CA ARG A 252 11.70 -11.43 -13.53
C ARG A 252 10.32 -10.87 -13.21
N ARG A 253 9.59 -11.50 -12.28
CA ARG A 253 8.27 -11.02 -11.85
C ARG A 253 8.35 -9.69 -11.10
N ARG A 254 9.38 -9.49 -10.29
CA ARG A 254 9.62 -8.21 -9.62
C ARG A 254 9.86 -7.08 -10.63
N HIS A 255 10.66 -7.34 -11.68
CA HIS A 255 10.85 -6.37 -12.77
C HIS A 255 9.53 -6.04 -13.49
N ALA A 256 8.68 -7.04 -13.74
CA ALA A 256 7.36 -6.81 -14.34
C ALA A 256 6.45 -5.96 -13.43
N VAL A 257 6.51 -6.15 -12.10
CA VAL A 257 5.81 -5.28 -11.15
C VAL A 257 6.38 -3.87 -11.18
N ALA A 258 7.70 -3.69 -11.15
CA ALA A 258 8.34 -2.38 -11.23
C ALA A 258 7.91 -1.62 -12.49
N ALA A 259 7.90 -2.29 -13.65
CA ALA A 259 7.40 -1.72 -14.90
C ALA A 259 5.91 -1.35 -14.83
N ALA A 260 5.08 -2.18 -14.20
CA ALA A 260 3.66 -1.90 -14.03
C ALA A 260 3.41 -0.69 -13.11
N VAL A 261 4.14 -0.58 -11.99
CA VAL A 261 4.06 0.56 -11.07
C VAL A 261 4.59 1.84 -11.73
N ASN A 262 5.61 1.73 -12.57
CA ASN A 262 6.12 2.87 -13.34
C ASN A 262 5.33 3.14 -14.66
N SER A 263 4.13 2.57 -14.83
CA SER A 263 3.36 2.69 -16.08
C SER A 263 2.32 3.82 -16.05
N ARG A 264 1.91 4.27 -17.25
CA ARG A 264 0.74 5.16 -17.43
C ARG A 264 -0.53 4.59 -16.81
N ALA A 265 -0.73 3.27 -16.86
CA ALA A 265 -1.91 2.61 -16.31
C ALA A 265 -2.00 2.73 -14.79
N TYR A 266 -0.86 2.61 -14.09
CA TYR A 266 -0.76 2.82 -12.65
C TYR A 266 -0.96 4.29 -12.28
N THR A 267 -0.31 5.21 -12.99
CA THR A 267 -0.52 6.64 -12.80
C THR A 267 -2.00 7.00 -12.96
N ARG A 268 -2.66 6.46 -13.99
CA ARG A 268 -4.10 6.68 -14.20
C ARG A 268 -4.94 6.17 -13.03
N LEU A 269 -4.61 5.02 -12.46
CA LEU A 269 -5.29 4.51 -11.27
C LEU A 269 -5.16 5.50 -10.09
N LEU A 270 -3.96 6.02 -9.84
CA LEU A 270 -3.75 7.01 -8.78
C LEU A 270 -4.54 8.30 -9.02
N LEU A 271 -4.54 8.81 -10.25
CA LEU A 271 -5.28 10.02 -10.60
C LEU A 271 -6.80 9.83 -10.49
N LEU A 272 -7.33 8.69 -10.92
CA LEU A 272 -8.75 8.36 -10.76
C LEU A 272 -9.15 8.24 -9.29
N LEU A 273 -8.31 7.60 -8.47
CA LEU A 273 -8.53 7.51 -7.03
C LEU A 273 -8.49 8.90 -6.38
N GLY A 274 -7.51 9.73 -6.71
CA GLY A 274 -7.40 11.09 -6.20
C GLY A 274 -8.59 11.97 -6.59
N SER A 275 -8.98 11.99 -7.87
CA SER A 275 -10.17 12.71 -8.35
C SER A 275 -11.43 12.23 -7.61
N TRP A 276 -11.62 10.91 -7.50
CA TRP A 276 -12.80 10.34 -6.85
C TRP A 276 -12.87 10.67 -5.34
N ILE A 277 -11.73 10.66 -4.65
CA ILE A 277 -11.63 10.90 -3.20
C ILE A 277 -11.72 12.38 -2.86
N GLU A 278 -10.91 13.23 -3.50
CA GLU A 278 -10.84 14.65 -3.21
C GLU A 278 -12.09 15.39 -3.73
N GLY A 279 -12.62 14.99 -4.87
CA GLY A 279 -13.89 15.51 -5.41
C GLY A 279 -15.13 14.95 -4.72
N ARG A 280 -14.98 13.95 -3.85
CA ARG A 280 -16.09 13.20 -3.23
C ARG A 280 -17.13 12.74 -4.26
N ARG A 281 -16.64 12.33 -5.44
CA ARG A 281 -17.42 12.13 -6.67
C ARG A 281 -18.42 10.98 -6.56
N TRP A 282 -18.30 10.14 -5.55
CA TRP A 282 -19.37 9.19 -5.22
C TRP A 282 -20.73 9.87 -5.10
N ARG A 283 -20.81 11.11 -4.58
CA ARG A 283 -22.07 11.85 -4.45
C ARG A 283 -22.84 12.05 -5.75
N GLU A 284 -22.15 12.05 -6.90
CA GLU A 284 -22.76 12.23 -8.22
C GLU A 284 -23.68 11.05 -8.59
N GLU A 285 -23.41 9.86 -8.04
CA GLU A 285 -24.08 8.60 -8.41
C GLU A 285 -24.93 8.00 -7.27
N LEU A 286 -24.97 8.64 -6.09
CA LEU A 286 -25.71 8.11 -4.94
C LEU A 286 -27.20 8.40 -5.02
N ASP A 287 -28.01 7.43 -4.58
CA ASP A 287 -29.42 7.68 -4.29
C ASP A 287 -29.62 8.51 -3.00
N ALA A 288 -30.83 9.04 -2.78
CA ALA A 288 -31.14 9.88 -1.63
C ALA A 288 -30.89 9.19 -0.26
N ALA A 289 -31.09 7.87 -0.18
CA ALA A 289 -30.86 7.10 1.05
C ALA A 289 -29.37 6.93 1.33
N GLN A 290 -28.57 6.73 0.29
CA GLN A 290 -27.11 6.66 0.37
C GLN A 290 -26.51 8.02 0.73
N VAL A 291 -26.98 9.13 0.13
CA VAL A 291 -26.58 10.49 0.50
C VAL A 291 -26.86 10.76 1.98
N THR A 292 -28.06 10.42 2.46
CA THR A 292 -28.41 10.55 3.88
C THR A 292 -27.50 9.70 4.77
N ALA A 293 -27.15 8.49 4.33
CA ALA A 293 -26.28 7.60 5.08
C ALA A 293 -24.85 8.14 5.22
N LEU A 294 -24.34 8.99 4.32
CA LEU A 294 -22.99 9.57 4.42
C LEU A 294 -22.79 10.35 5.73
N SER A 295 -23.83 11.01 6.23
CA SER A 295 -23.81 11.79 7.47
C SER A 295 -23.99 10.94 8.74
N ALA A 296 -24.27 9.64 8.60
CA ALA A 296 -24.49 8.80 9.78
C ALA A 296 -23.18 8.58 10.58
N PRO A 297 -23.25 8.41 11.91
CA PRO A 297 -22.05 8.25 12.73
C PRO A 297 -21.22 7.01 12.36
N LEU A 298 -19.93 7.20 12.07
CA LEU A 298 -19.03 6.12 11.68
C LEU A 298 -18.93 5.05 12.76
N LYS A 299 -18.89 5.44 14.04
CA LYS A 299 -18.81 4.51 15.17
C LYS A 299 -20.00 3.54 15.20
N LYS A 300 -21.23 4.00 14.94
CA LYS A 300 -22.42 3.13 14.87
C LYS A 300 -22.31 2.13 13.71
N PHE A 301 -21.80 2.59 12.56
CA PHE A 301 -21.52 1.72 11.42
C PHE A 301 -20.47 0.66 11.74
N ALA A 302 -19.35 1.05 12.37
CA ALA A 302 -18.27 0.16 12.77
C ALA A 302 -18.76 -0.98 13.66
N VAL A 303 -19.53 -0.65 14.71
CA VAL A 303 -20.14 -1.63 15.63
C VAL A 303 -21.00 -2.63 14.86
N LYS A 304 -21.94 -2.15 14.02
CA LYS A 304 -22.85 -3.01 13.24
C LYS A 304 -22.09 -3.90 12.25
N LYS A 305 -21.06 -3.36 11.58
CA LYS A 305 -20.27 -4.10 10.60
C LYS A 305 -19.41 -5.18 11.25
N LEU A 306 -18.74 -4.89 12.36
CA LEU A 306 -17.92 -5.87 13.08
C LEU A 306 -18.76 -7.04 13.59
N ALA A 307 -19.91 -6.76 14.22
CA ALA A 307 -20.83 -7.81 14.67
C ALA A 307 -21.29 -8.69 13.48
N GLY A 308 -21.63 -8.08 12.34
CA GLY A 308 -22.01 -8.81 11.13
C GLY A 308 -20.88 -9.65 10.53
N LEU A 309 -19.65 -9.14 10.54
CA LEU A 309 -18.46 -9.87 10.06
C LEU A 309 -18.14 -11.06 10.97
N GLN A 310 -18.22 -10.89 12.29
CA GLN A 310 -18.05 -11.98 13.24
C GLN A 310 -19.12 -13.06 13.07
N LYS A 311 -20.41 -12.69 13.00
CA LYS A 311 -21.50 -13.66 12.77
C LYS A 311 -21.25 -14.49 11.51
N LYS A 312 -20.83 -13.84 10.42
CA LYS A 312 -20.47 -14.52 9.16
C LYS A 312 -19.26 -15.44 9.33
N LEU A 313 -18.23 -15.00 10.04
CA LEU A 313 -17.04 -15.80 10.30
C LEU A 313 -17.38 -17.03 11.13
N LEU A 314 -18.09 -16.88 12.26
CA LEU A 314 -18.56 -17.96 13.12
C LEU A 314 -19.39 -19.00 12.34
N LYS A 315 -20.35 -18.54 11.53
CA LYS A 315 -21.13 -19.43 10.66
C LYS A 315 -20.23 -20.22 9.71
N ARG A 316 -19.31 -19.52 9.03
CA ARG A 316 -18.40 -20.12 8.05
C ARG A 316 -17.35 -21.03 8.64
N GLY A 317 -16.90 -20.81 9.87
CA GLY A 317 -15.90 -21.67 10.52
C GLY A 317 -16.50 -22.73 11.44
N SER A 318 -17.84 -22.81 11.53
CA SER A 318 -18.48 -23.93 12.21
C SER A 318 -17.96 -25.26 11.65
N ARG A 319 -17.51 -26.17 12.53
CA ARG A 319 -16.91 -27.46 12.14
C ARG A 319 -15.65 -27.34 11.24
N ILE A 320 -14.85 -26.28 11.41
CA ILE A 320 -13.63 -26.03 10.61
C ILE A 320 -12.67 -27.23 10.51
N GLY A 321 -12.64 -28.10 11.53
CA GLY A 321 -11.82 -29.32 11.54
C GLY A 321 -12.18 -30.31 10.43
N GLN A 322 -13.41 -30.27 9.94
CA GLN A 322 -13.95 -31.15 8.88
C GLN A 322 -13.89 -30.49 7.49
N HIS A 323 -13.38 -29.26 7.38
CA HIS A 323 -13.44 -28.52 6.12
C HIS A 323 -12.45 -29.07 5.09
N ASP A 324 -12.87 -29.07 3.83
CA ASP A 324 -11.99 -29.19 2.67
C ASP A 324 -11.17 -27.90 2.45
N ALA A 325 -10.34 -27.88 1.40
CA ALA A 325 -9.52 -26.73 1.07
C ALA A 325 -10.35 -25.49 0.68
N ALA A 326 -11.45 -25.66 -0.06
CA ALA A 326 -12.31 -24.57 -0.52
C ALA A 326 -13.04 -23.89 0.64
N LYS A 327 -13.64 -24.68 1.54
CA LYS A 327 -14.30 -24.18 2.76
C LYS A 327 -13.30 -23.49 3.68
N ARG A 328 -12.09 -24.03 3.87
CA ARG A 328 -11.01 -23.33 4.62
C ARG A 328 -10.63 -22.00 3.98
N HIS A 329 -10.53 -21.94 2.65
CA HIS A 329 -10.26 -20.71 1.91
C HIS A 329 -11.35 -19.65 2.16
N MET A 330 -12.61 -20.05 2.19
CA MET A 330 -13.74 -19.14 2.49
C MET A 330 -13.73 -18.61 3.93
N VAL A 331 -13.30 -19.42 4.90
CA VAL A 331 -13.06 -18.98 6.28
C VAL A 331 -11.92 -17.96 6.31
N ARG A 332 -10.81 -18.24 5.61
CA ARG A 332 -9.66 -17.33 5.53
C ARG A 332 -10.03 -15.97 4.96
N ILE A 333 -10.85 -15.92 3.90
CA ILE A 333 -11.36 -14.65 3.36
C ILE A 333 -12.19 -13.91 4.41
N ALA A 334 -13.07 -14.60 5.14
CA ALA A 334 -13.89 -13.98 6.18
C ALA A 334 -13.04 -13.47 7.36
N ALA A 335 -12.04 -14.23 7.79
CA ALA A 335 -11.08 -13.84 8.82
C ALA A 335 -10.29 -12.59 8.41
N LYS A 336 -9.78 -12.54 7.17
CA LYS A 336 -9.12 -11.34 6.62
C LYS A 336 -10.01 -10.11 6.66
N LYS A 337 -11.26 -10.23 6.22
CA LYS A 337 -12.23 -9.12 6.25
C LYS A 337 -12.53 -8.65 7.67
N ALA A 338 -12.69 -9.58 8.61
CA ALA A 338 -12.90 -9.25 10.02
C ALA A 338 -11.67 -8.56 10.62
N ARG A 339 -10.45 -9.01 10.27
CA ARG A 339 -9.20 -8.41 10.76
C ARG A 339 -9.04 -6.98 10.28
N TYR A 340 -9.15 -6.73 8.97
CA TYR A 340 -9.03 -5.36 8.45
C TYR A 340 -10.07 -4.42 9.02
N ALA A 341 -11.34 -4.84 9.12
CA ALA A 341 -12.36 -4.02 9.74
C ALA A 341 -12.05 -3.72 11.22
N SER A 342 -11.45 -4.67 11.95
CA SER A 342 -11.09 -4.49 13.35
C SER A 342 -9.89 -3.55 13.50
N GLU A 343 -8.92 -3.63 12.59
CA GLU A 343 -7.76 -2.73 12.54
C GLU A 343 -8.18 -1.30 12.15
N PHE A 344 -9.06 -1.15 11.16
CA PHE A 344 -9.57 0.14 10.71
C PHE A 344 -10.34 0.90 11.81
N PHE A 345 -11.09 0.20 12.64
CA PHE A 345 -11.91 0.80 13.69
C PHE A 345 -11.32 0.62 15.09
N ALA A 346 -10.03 0.28 15.20
CA ALA A 346 -9.40 -0.05 16.48
C ALA A 346 -9.54 1.09 17.50
N SER A 347 -9.41 2.34 17.07
CA SER A 347 -9.52 3.56 17.90
C SER A 347 -10.91 3.76 18.53
N TYR A 348 -11.96 3.08 18.06
CA TYR A 348 -13.29 3.15 18.67
C TYR A 348 -13.53 2.15 19.81
N PHE A 349 -12.59 1.25 20.07
CA PHE A 349 -12.78 0.17 21.03
C PHE A 349 -11.64 0.12 22.06
N PRO A 350 -11.87 -0.46 23.27
CA PRO A 350 -10.84 -0.55 24.29
C PRO A 350 -9.58 -1.27 23.76
N PRO A 351 -8.37 -0.67 23.87
CA PRO A 351 -7.15 -1.18 23.24
C PRO A 351 -6.85 -2.64 23.57
N LYS A 352 -6.97 -3.03 24.85
CA LYS A 352 -6.74 -4.42 25.30
C LYS A 352 -7.63 -5.43 24.57
N ARG A 353 -8.92 -5.11 24.37
CA ARG A 353 -9.88 -5.97 23.68
C ARG A 353 -9.63 -5.99 22.18
N GLY A 354 -9.39 -4.83 21.59
CA GLY A 354 -9.05 -4.70 20.17
C GLY A 354 -7.81 -5.53 19.81
N HIS A 355 -6.73 -5.38 20.58
CA HIS A 355 -5.48 -6.14 20.38
C HIS A 355 -5.69 -7.65 20.52
N ALA A 356 -6.38 -8.11 21.57
CA ALA A 356 -6.65 -9.54 21.74
C ALA A 356 -7.47 -10.13 20.58
N TYR A 357 -8.46 -9.38 20.08
CA TYR A 357 -9.31 -9.80 18.97
C TYR A 357 -8.54 -9.83 17.63
N VAL A 358 -7.76 -8.79 17.33
CA VAL A 358 -6.90 -8.74 16.14
C VAL A 358 -5.82 -9.83 16.19
N ALA A 359 -5.19 -10.06 17.34
CA ALA A 359 -4.20 -11.12 17.52
C ALA A 359 -4.81 -12.51 17.26
N ALA A 360 -5.99 -12.82 17.80
CA ALA A 360 -6.66 -14.10 17.55
C ALA A 360 -7.04 -14.28 16.06
N LEU A 361 -7.44 -13.20 15.38
CA LEU A 361 -7.69 -13.21 13.94
C LEU A 361 -6.41 -13.41 13.13
N SER A 362 -5.30 -12.80 13.55
CA SER A 362 -3.99 -12.99 12.93
C SER A 362 -3.55 -14.45 13.07
N ASP A 363 -3.56 -15.00 14.29
CA ASP A 363 -3.20 -16.40 14.53
C ASP A 363 -4.03 -17.36 13.65
N LEU A 364 -5.36 -17.14 13.59
CA LEU A 364 -6.26 -17.94 12.76
C LEU A 364 -5.95 -17.78 11.27
N GLN A 365 -5.65 -16.56 10.81
CA GLN A 365 -5.26 -16.29 9.43
C GLN A 365 -3.96 -16.99 9.07
N ASP A 366 -2.96 -16.97 9.94
CA ASP A 366 -1.64 -17.57 9.71
C ASP A 366 -1.73 -19.10 9.67
N GLY A 367 -2.51 -19.68 10.59
CA GLY A 367 -2.83 -21.12 10.56
C GLY A 367 -3.52 -21.56 9.26
N LEU A 368 -4.47 -20.75 8.77
CA LEU A 368 -5.16 -20.99 7.49
C LEU A 368 -4.27 -20.66 6.27
N GLY A 369 -3.35 -19.70 6.42
CA GLY A 369 -2.42 -19.21 5.40
C GLY A 369 -1.37 -20.24 5.04
N ALA A 370 -0.75 -20.87 6.04
CA ALA A 370 0.32 -21.85 5.81
C ALA A 370 -0.11 -23.04 4.92
N ALA A 371 -1.39 -23.43 4.96
CA ALA A 371 -1.91 -24.46 4.05
C ALA A 371 -2.09 -23.95 2.60
N ASN A 372 -2.50 -22.70 2.45
CA ASN A 372 -2.61 -22.04 1.14
C ASN A 372 -1.21 -21.83 0.52
N ASP A 373 -0.24 -21.35 1.30
CA ASP A 373 1.10 -21.03 0.80
C ASP A 373 1.80 -22.30 0.29
N ARG A 374 1.65 -23.44 0.99
CA ARG A 374 2.12 -24.75 0.48
C ARG A 374 1.41 -25.19 -0.80
N SER A 375 0.11 -24.92 -0.91
CA SER A 375 -0.67 -25.26 -2.13
C SER A 375 -0.19 -24.44 -3.32
N VAL A 376 0.02 -23.14 -3.13
CA VAL A 376 0.54 -22.23 -4.16
C VAL A 376 1.97 -22.63 -4.53
N ALA A 377 2.84 -22.88 -3.55
CA ALA A 377 4.20 -23.36 -3.79
C ALA A 377 4.23 -24.66 -4.60
N ALA A 378 3.38 -25.63 -4.26
CA ALA A 378 3.28 -26.88 -5.02
C ALA A 378 2.79 -26.65 -6.46
N GLN A 379 1.84 -25.74 -6.68
CA GLN A 379 1.38 -25.39 -8.03
C GLN A 379 2.48 -24.73 -8.86
N LEU A 380 3.24 -23.80 -8.29
CA LEU A 380 4.36 -23.16 -8.96
C LEU A 380 5.47 -24.18 -9.28
N LEU A 381 5.77 -25.11 -8.38
CA LEU A 381 6.74 -26.18 -8.64
C LEU A 381 6.29 -27.14 -9.75
N LEU A 382 4.99 -27.44 -9.84
CA LEU A 382 4.44 -28.23 -10.94
C LEU A 382 4.52 -27.46 -12.27
N GLN A 383 4.30 -26.15 -12.24
CA GLN A 383 4.51 -25.29 -13.41
C GLN A 383 5.98 -25.32 -13.86
N VAL A 384 6.94 -25.22 -12.92
CA VAL A 384 8.37 -25.35 -13.23
C VAL A 384 8.65 -26.71 -13.86
N ALA A 385 8.18 -27.81 -13.28
CA ALA A 385 8.40 -29.15 -13.81
C ALA A 385 7.85 -29.33 -15.25
N GLY A 386 6.74 -28.66 -15.57
CA GLY A 386 6.16 -28.69 -16.92
C GLY A 386 6.94 -27.84 -17.94
N GLN A 387 7.60 -26.77 -17.50
CA GLN A 387 8.41 -25.88 -18.34
C GLN A 387 9.89 -26.34 -18.45
N HIS A 388 10.36 -27.08 -17.45
CA HIS A 388 11.73 -27.54 -17.27
C HIS A 388 11.74 -29.02 -16.90
N PRO A 389 11.57 -29.95 -17.87
CA PRO A 389 11.53 -31.38 -17.63
C PRO A 389 12.78 -31.91 -16.89
N GLU A 390 13.93 -31.29 -17.10
CA GLU A 390 15.20 -31.58 -16.42
C GLU A 390 15.14 -31.33 -14.90
N LEU A 391 14.22 -30.47 -14.44
CA LEU A 391 14.00 -30.18 -13.02
C LEU A 391 12.82 -30.95 -12.41
N ALA A 392 12.15 -31.82 -13.17
CA ALA A 392 10.93 -32.50 -12.72
C ALA A 392 11.17 -33.35 -11.46
N GLN A 393 12.32 -34.02 -11.36
CA GLN A 393 12.70 -34.80 -10.18
C GLN A 393 12.88 -33.91 -8.94
N SER A 394 13.62 -32.81 -9.07
CA SER A 394 13.86 -31.84 -8.00
C SER A 394 12.55 -31.19 -7.53
N CYS A 395 11.66 -30.84 -8.47
CA CYS A 395 10.33 -30.32 -8.17
C CYS A 395 9.48 -31.35 -7.41
N GLY A 396 9.49 -32.60 -7.86
CA GLY A 396 8.78 -33.71 -7.19
C GLY A 396 9.28 -33.95 -5.76
N LEU A 397 10.61 -33.88 -5.55
CA LEU A 397 11.21 -33.95 -4.22
C LEU A 397 10.77 -32.78 -3.33
N ALA A 398 10.84 -31.55 -3.83
CA ALA A 398 10.42 -30.36 -3.10
C ALA A 398 8.93 -30.44 -2.70
N VAL A 399 8.05 -30.86 -3.61
CA VAL A 399 6.62 -31.06 -3.31
C VAL A 399 6.41 -32.13 -2.23
N LYS A 400 7.14 -33.24 -2.26
CA LYS A 400 7.09 -34.28 -1.21
C LYS A 400 7.54 -33.74 0.15
N LEU A 401 8.63 -32.98 0.19
CA LEU A 401 9.15 -32.37 1.42
C LEU A 401 8.17 -31.33 2.00
N LEU A 402 7.49 -30.55 1.15
CA LEU A 402 6.41 -29.64 1.56
C LEU A 402 5.21 -30.39 2.14
N ALA A 403 4.86 -31.55 1.58
CA ALA A 403 3.75 -32.37 2.04
C ALA A 403 4.02 -33.11 3.36
N SER A 404 5.27 -33.47 3.65
CA SER A 404 5.62 -34.21 4.88
C SER A 404 5.37 -33.43 6.18
N GLY A 405 5.28 -32.08 6.13
CA GLY A 405 4.90 -31.23 7.27
C GLY A 405 3.42 -31.29 7.70
N LYS A 406 2.60 -32.17 7.10
CA LYS A 406 1.13 -32.19 7.22
C LYS A 406 0.56 -32.60 8.60
N LYS A 407 1.27 -33.40 9.40
CA LYS A 407 0.66 -34.08 10.57
C LYS A 407 0.25 -33.16 11.74
N HIS A 408 0.83 -31.96 11.89
CA HIS A 408 0.57 -31.09 13.06
C HIS A 408 -0.47 -29.98 12.86
N ASN A 409 -1.04 -29.80 11.66
CA ASN A 409 -1.75 -28.55 11.34
C ASN A 409 -3.28 -28.58 11.58
N LYS A 410 -3.96 -29.73 11.45
CA LYS A 410 -5.43 -29.81 11.64
C LYS A 410 -5.85 -29.53 13.08
N SER A 411 -5.14 -30.10 14.07
CA SER A 411 -5.39 -29.86 15.49
C SER A 411 -5.09 -28.41 15.89
N LYS A 412 -4.06 -27.80 15.27
CA LYS A 412 -3.72 -26.38 15.46
C LYS A 412 -4.83 -25.46 14.97
N ILE A 413 -5.35 -25.65 13.76
CA ILE A 413 -6.45 -24.82 13.21
C ILE A 413 -7.71 -24.93 14.09
N GLY A 414 -8.06 -26.13 14.56
CA GLY A 414 -9.19 -26.32 15.47
C GLY A 414 -9.01 -25.61 16.82
N ARG A 415 -7.79 -25.56 17.35
CA ARG A 415 -7.45 -24.81 18.57
C ARG A 415 -7.55 -23.29 18.36
N LEU A 416 -6.96 -22.79 17.26
CA LEU A 416 -7.00 -21.38 16.88
C LEU A 416 -8.44 -20.90 16.66
N TRP A 417 -9.25 -21.74 16.02
CA TRP A 417 -10.67 -21.48 15.83
C TRP A 417 -11.42 -21.39 17.16
N ARG A 418 -11.22 -22.34 18.08
CA ARG A 418 -11.87 -22.30 19.41
C ARG A 418 -11.47 -21.05 20.20
N LYS A 419 -10.19 -20.67 20.16
CA LYS A 419 -9.69 -19.43 20.77
C LYS A 419 -10.46 -18.21 20.22
N PHE A 420 -10.56 -18.09 18.89
CA PHE A 420 -11.29 -16.98 18.27
C PHE A 420 -12.81 -17.04 18.56
N ALA A 421 -13.42 -18.22 18.45
CA ALA A 421 -14.86 -18.39 18.61
C ALA A 421 -15.37 -18.05 20.02
N GLY A 422 -14.49 -18.15 21.03
CA GLY A 422 -14.80 -17.72 22.40
C GLY A 422 -14.72 -16.21 22.63
N LEU A 423 -14.21 -15.42 21.67
CA LEU A 423 -14.11 -13.97 21.81
C LEU A 423 -15.39 -13.27 21.37
N LYS A 424 -15.85 -12.30 22.18
CA LYS A 424 -16.86 -11.32 21.76
C LYS A 424 -16.20 -10.25 20.85
N PRO A 425 -16.96 -9.63 19.92
CA PRO A 425 -16.42 -8.54 19.13
C PRO A 425 -16.07 -7.38 20.06
N PRO A 426 -15.00 -6.61 19.76
CA PRO A 426 -14.61 -5.47 20.59
C PRO A 426 -15.72 -4.39 20.68
N SER A 427 -16.71 -4.47 19.79
CA SER A 427 -17.86 -3.59 19.72
C SER A 427 -19.03 -3.91 20.66
N GLN A 428 -18.97 -5.01 21.44
CA GLN A 428 -20.00 -5.33 22.43
C GLN A 428 -19.56 -4.95 23.86
N PRO A 429 -20.40 -4.24 24.64
CA PRO A 429 -20.21 -4.14 26.10
C PRO A 429 -20.34 -5.52 26.75
N HIS A 430 -19.79 -5.65 27.97
CA HIS A 430 -19.67 -6.94 28.67
C HIS A 430 -21.00 -7.65 28.84
#